data_AF-A0A2J4ZLE0-F1
#
_entry.id   AF-A0A2J4ZLE0-F1
#
_cell.length_a   1.000
_cell.length_b   1.000
_cell.length_c   1.000
_cell.angle_alpha   90.00
_cell.angle_beta   90.00
_cell.angle_gamma   90.00
#
_symmetry.space_group_name_H-M   'P 1'
#
loop_
_entity.id
_entity.type
_entity.pdbx_description
1 polymer ?
#
loop_
_entity_poly.entity_id
_entity_poly.type
_entity_poly.pdbx_seq_one_letter_code
_entity_poly.pdbx_strand_id
1 'polypeptide(L)'
;TQQTWLDLIRASSAIPGFYRSGVLLDGVSYLDGGVSDAIPVQEAARRGAQTIVVIRTVPSQMYYTPQWFKRMERWLGESSLQPFVNLVQHHETTYRSTQEFIEKPPGKLRILEIYPQKPLRSMALGSRLPALLEDYKTGRQCGRYFLATVGKLLADRPPLLRHAPRIAVPKTVVIPPAPVANEIPQAPVIAAVQANDASFENEDLA
;
A
#
# COMPACT_ATOMS: atom_id res chain seq x y z
N THR A 1 -4.56 5.53 -19.58
CA THR A 1 -4.44 6.85 -20.24
C THR A 1 -4.53 7.95 -19.18
N GLN A 2 -4.28 9.22 -19.53
CA GLN A 2 -4.39 10.35 -18.57
C GLN A 2 -5.79 10.47 -17.93
N GLN A 3 -6.79 9.79 -18.48
CA GLN A 3 -8.18 9.79 -18.01
C GLN A 3 -8.49 8.69 -16.98
N THR A 4 -7.68 7.62 -16.88
CA THR A 4 -7.99 6.42 -16.03
C THR A 4 -6.95 6.11 -14.96
N TRP A 5 -5.90 6.94 -14.82
CA TRP A 5 -4.81 6.66 -13.86
C TRP A 5 -5.30 6.57 -12.41
N LEU A 6 -6.32 7.36 -12.03
CA LEU A 6 -6.87 7.34 -10.68
C LEU A 6 -7.59 6.02 -10.40
N ASP A 7 -8.34 5.50 -11.36
CA ASP A 7 -9.04 4.23 -11.23
C ASP A 7 -8.06 3.05 -11.17
N LEU A 8 -6.95 3.12 -11.95
CA LEU A 8 -5.86 2.16 -11.86
C LEU A 8 -5.17 2.17 -10.49
N ILE A 9 -4.90 3.34 -9.93
CA ILE A 9 -4.32 3.44 -8.57
C ILE A 9 -5.31 2.92 -7.53
N ARG A 10 -6.60 3.27 -7.65
CA ARG A 10 -7.64 2.77 -6.75
C ARG A 10 -7.72 1.24 -6.78
N ALA A 11 -7.72 0.65 -7.97
CA ALA A 11 -7.71 -0.80 -8.14
C ALA A 11 -6.46 -1.45 -7.54
N SER A 12 -5.28 -0.89 -7.81
CA SER A 12 -4.02 -1.39 -7.27
C SER A 12 -3.92 -1.29 -5.73
N SER A 13 -4.75 -0.49 -5.08
CA SER A 13 -4.76 -0.27 -3.61
C SER A 13 -6.03 -0.78 -2.94
N ALA A 14 -6.80 -1.65 -3.61
CA ALA A 14 -8.08 -2.14 -3.13
C ALA A 14 -7.93 -3.25 -2.07
N ILE A 15 -7.59 -2.86 -0.84
CA ILE A 15 -7.32 -3.79 0.28
C ILE A 15 -8.53 -4.71 0.52
N PRO A 16 -8.35 -6.05 0.47
CA PRO A 16 -9.41 -7.01 0.78
C PRO A 16 -10.07 -6.73 2.14
N GLY A 17 -11.39 -6.85 2.22
CA GLY A 17 -12.19 -6.54 3.41
C GLY A 17 -12.56 -5.06 3.57
N PHE A 18 -11.74 -4.12 3.06
CA PHE A 18 -12.11 -2.69 2.96
C PHE A 18 -12.84 -2.40 1.65
N TYR A 19 -12.42 -3.07 0.57
CA TYR A 19 -13.13 -3.11 -0.70
C TYR A 19 -13.86 -4.44 -0.81
N ARG A 20 -15.12 -4.49 -0.35
CA ARG A 20 -15.93 -5.73 -0.26
C ARG A 20 -15.95 -6.54 -1.56
N SER A 21 -16.01 -5.87 -2.70
CA SER A 21 -16.07 -6.49 -4.03
C SER A 21 -14.89 -6.10 -4.93
N GLY A 22 -13.82 -5.57 -4.35
CA GLY A 22 -12.70 -4.98 -5.12
C GLY A 22 -13.11 -3.71 -5.87
N VAL A 23 -12.32 -3.35 -6.89
CA VAL A 23 -12.58 -2.24 -7.81
C VAL A 23 -12.83 -2.80 -9.20
N LEU A 24 -13.97 -2.47 -9.79
CA LEU A 24 -14.33 -2.92 -11.13
C LEU A 24 -13.63 -2.07 -12.20
N LEU A 25 -12.82 -2.70 -13.04
CA LEU A 25 -12.24 -2.09 -14.24
C LEU A 25 -12.51 -3.01 -15.43
N ASP A 26 -13.11 -2.48 -16.49
CA ASP A 26 -13.42 -3.22 -17.72
C ASP A 26 -14.15 -4.55 -17.47
N GLY A 27 -15.05 -4.58 -16.48
CA GLY A 27 -15.83 -5.77 -16.11
C GLY A 27 -15.09 -6.80 -15.24
N VAL A 28 -13.83 -6.53 -14.88
CA VAL A 28 -13.01 -7.38 -14.00
C VAL A 28 -12.86 -6.71 -12.64
N SER A 29 -13.05 -7.48 -11.56
CA SER A 29 -12.81 -7.00 -10.20
C SER A 29 -11.34 -7.16 -9.82
N TYR A 30 -10.72 -6.05 -9.39
CA TYR A 30 -9.34 -6.00 -8.94
C TYR A 30 -9.24 -5.81 -7.42
N LEU A 31 -8.22 -6.45 -6.84
CA LEU A 31 -7.81 -6.31 -5.46
C LEU A 31 -6.41 -5.68 -5.40
N ASP A 32 -6.00 -5.29 -4.20
CA ASP A 32 -4.69 -4.70 -3.91
C ASP A 32 -3.53 -5.52 -4.52
N GLY A 33 -2.63 -4.85 -5.24
CA GLY A 33 -1.47 -5.48 -5.87
C GLY A 33 -0.47 -6.07 -4.86
N GLY A 34 -0.46 -5.56 -3.62
CA GLY A 34 0.28 -6.13 -2.49
C GLY A 34 -0.11 -7.57 -2.16
N VAL A 35 -1.23 -8.04 -2.67
CA VAL A 35 -1.70 -9.41 -2.53
C VAL A 35 -1.12 -10.31 -3.61
N SER A 36 -1.20 -9.90 -4.87
CA SER A 36 -0.81 -10.73 -6.01
C SER A 36 0.67 -10.60 -6.36
N ASP A 37 1.22 -9.39 -6.38
CA ASP A 37 2.60 -9.08 -6.78
C ASP A 37 3.12 -7.84 -6.03
N ALA A 38 3.47 -8.05 -4.76
CA ALA A 38 3.86 -6.95 -3.86
C ALA A 38 5.14 -6.22 -4.28
N ILE A 39 6.00 -6.86 -5.06
CA ILE A 39 7.23 -6.26 -5.58
C ILE A 39 7.39 -6.69 -7.05
N PRO A 40 6.88 -5.89 -8.01
CA PRO A 40 6.78 -6.28 -9.42
C PRO A 40 8.11 -6.20 -10.19
N VAL A 41 9.16 -6.83 -9.65
CA VAL A 41 10.52 -6.86 -10.23
C VAL A 41 10.59 -7.59 -11.55
N GLN A 42 9.81 -8.66 -11.70
CA GLN A 42 9.74 -9.45 -12.93
C GLN A 42 9.10 -8.63 -14.05
N GLU A 43 8.04 -7.87 -13.74
CA GLU A 43 7.40 -6.97 -14.71
C GLU A 43 8.33 -5.84 -15.14
N ALA A 44 9.09 -5.25 -14.21
CA ALA A 44 10.11 -4.26 -14.56
C ALA A 44 11.19 -4.84 -15.49
N ALA A 45 11.65 -6.07 -15.24
CA ALA A 45 12.59 -6.77 -16.11
C ALA A 45 11.98 -7.07 -17.49
N ARG A 46 10.72 -7.52 -17.53
CA ARG A 46 9.97 -7.79 -18.79
C ARG A 46 9.84 -6.53 -19.66
N ARG A 47 9.76 -5.35 -19.04
CA ARG A 47 9.77 -4.05 -19.74
C ARG A 47 11.15 -3.61 -20.23
N GLY A 48 12.18 -4.44 -20.07
CA GLY A 48 13.54 -4.19 -20.57
C GLY A 48 14.44 -3.41 -19.60
N ALA A 49 14.07 -3.30 -18.32
CA ALA A 49 14.96 -2.70 -17.33
C ALA A 49 16.25 -3.53 -17.19
N GLN A 50 17.41 -2.86 -17.26
CA GLN A 50 18.73 -3.49 -17.07
C GLN A 50 19.22 -3.34 -15.63
N THR A 51 18.75 -2.31 -14.94
CA THR A 51 18.98 -2.07 -13.52
C THR A 51 17.65 -1.72 -12.86
N ILE A 52 17.32 -2.41 -11.78
CA ILE A 52 16.10 -2.23 -11.01
C ILE A 52 16.49 -1.88 -9.57
N VAL A 53 16.01 -0.73 -9.08
CA VAL A 53 16.15 -0.34 -7.68
C VAL A 53 14.81 -0.60 -6.98
N VAL A 54 14.81 -1.58 -6.10
CA VAL A 54 13.65 -2.00 -5.32
C VAL A 54 13.62 -1.23 -4.01
N ILE A 55 12.50 -0.57 -3.72
CA ILE A 55 12.29 0.12 -2.45
C ILE A 55 11.27 -0.69 -1.63
N ARG A 56 11.67 -1.16 -0.46
CA ARG A 56 10.86 -2.01 0.42
C ARG A 56 10.51 -1.28 1.71
N THR A 57 9.34 -1.57 2.23
CA THR A 57 8.86 -1.14 3.56
C THR A 57 9.06 -2.21 4.64
N VAL A 58 9.73 -3.31 4.29
CA VAL A 58 10.07 -4.43 5.19
C VAL A 58 11.55 -4.80 5.02
N PRO A 59 12.18 -5.41 6.04
CA PRO A 59 13.53 -5.95 5.90
C PRO A 59 13.65 -7.00 4.78
N SER A 60 14.84 -7.14 4.17
CA SER A 60 15.05 -7.98 2.98
C SER A 60 14.77 -9.47 3.22
N GLN A 61 15.13 -10.02 4.38
CA GLN A 61 15.07 -11.46 4.67
C GLN A 61 13.82 -11.92 5.45
N MET A 62 12.83 -11.06 5.66
CA MET A 62 11.69 -11.43 6.50
C MET A 62 10.66 -12.24 5.69
N TYR A 63 10.46 -13.51 6.07
CA TYR A 63 9.28 -14.29 5.68
C TYR A 63 8.08 -13.77 6.48
N TYR A 64 7.07 -13.27 5.79
CA TYR A 64 5.98 -12.53 6.43
C TYR A 64 4.62 -13.10 6.03
N THR A 65 3.80 -13.49 7.02
CA THR A 65 2.35 -13.65 6.80
C THR A 65 1.77 -12.27 6.52
N PRO A 66 1.22 -11.96 5.34
CA PRO A 66 0.84 -10.60 4.94
C PRO A 66 0.12 -9.81 6.06
N GLN A 67 0.55 -8.56 6.31
CA GLN A 67 0.04 -7.76 7.45
C GLN A 67 -1.47 -7.54 7.38
N TRP A 68 -2.00 -7.48 6.16
CA TRP A 68 -3.42 -7.36 5.88
C TRP A 68 -4.19 -8.59 6.37
N PHE A 69 -3.64 -9.80 6.26
CA PHE A 69 -4.32 -11.03 6.68
C PHE A 69 -4.48 -11.10 8.20
N LYS A 70 -3.41 -10.81 8.96
CA LYS A 70 -3.45 -10.72 10.44
C LYS A 70 -4.38 -9.63 10.97
N ARG A 71 -4.85 -8.73 10.10
CA ARG A 71 -5.84 -7.70 10.44
C ARG A 71 -7.24 -8.13 10.10
N MET A 72 -7.42 -8.76 8.95
CA MET A 72 -8.70 -9.36 8.57
C MET A 72 -9.14 -10.41 9.59
N GLU A 73 -8.22 -11.28 10.02
CA GLU A 73 -8.48 -12.27 11.07
C GLU A 73 -9.06 -11.67 12.36
N ARG A 74 -8.70 -10.44 12.71
CA ARG A 74 -9.24 -9.78 13.93
C ARG A 74 -10.65 -9.23 13.75
N TRP A 75 -11.08 -9.00 12.51
CA TRP A 75 -12.33 -8.32 12.18
C TRP A 75 -13.38 -9.27 11.60
N LEU A 76 -12.95 -10.45 11.16
CA LEU A 76 -13.76 -11.45 10.49
C LEU A 76 -13.79 -12.73 11.34
N GLY A 77 -14.98 -13.30 11.53
CA GLY A 77 -15.11 -14.62 12.14
C GLY A 77 -14.53 -15.72 11.25
N GLU A 78 -14.15 -16.86 11.84
CA GLU A 78 -13.44 -17.97 11.18
C GLU A 78 -14.04 -18.37 9.81
N SER A 79 -15.37 -18.42 9.70
CA SER A 79 -16.09 -18.80 8.48
C SER A 79 -15.88 -17.85 7.30
N SER A 80 -15.63 -16.57 7.58
CA SER A 80 -15.44 -15.52 6.55
C SER A 80 -13.98 -15.37 6.09
N LEU A 81 -13.05 -16.13 6.68
CA LEU A 81 -11.62 -16.12 6.32
C LEU A 81 -11.28 -17.07 5.19
N GLN A 82 -12.12 -18.08 4.93
CA GLN A 82 -11.82 -19.10 3.91
C GLN A 82 -11.54 -18.56 2.50
N PRO A 83 -12.31 -17.57 1.97
CA PRO A 83 -12.01 -16.97 0.67
C PRO A 83 -10.62 -16.30 0.61
N PHE A 84 -10.06 -15.91 1.76
CA PHE A 84 -8.77 -15.23 1.84
C PHE A 84 -7.59 -16.19 2.04
N VAL A 85 -7.82 -17.46 2.36
CA VAL A 85 -6.74 -18.46 2.49
C VAL A 85 -6.01 -18.66 1.17
N ASN A 86 -6.75 -18.83 0.07
CA ASN A 86 -6.18 -18.93 -1.28
C ASN A 86 -5.35 -17.69 -1.63
N LEU A 87 -5.80 -16.54 -1.14
CA LEU A 87 -5.18 -15.25 -1.38
C LEU A 87 -3.83 -15.12 -0.65
N VAL A 88 -3.76 -15.64 0.59
CA VAL A 88 -2.49 -15.74 1.35
C VAL A 88 -1.54 -16.73 0.72
N GLN A 89 -2.01 -17.91 0.36
CA GLN A 89 -1.16 -18.93 -0.29
C GLN A 89 -0.58 -18.43 -1.61
N HIS A 90 -1.40 -17.73 -2.40
CA HIS A 90 -0.95 -17.08 -3.62
C HIS A 90 0.11 -16.01 -3.32
N HIS A 91 -0.15 -15.14 -2.34
CA HIS A 91 0.82 -14.13 -1.90
C HIS A 91 2.16 -14.75 -1.49
N GLU A 92 2.16 -15.79 -0.66
CA GLU A 92 3.38 -16.46 -0.20
C GLU A 92 4.17 -17.06 -1.38
N THR A 93 3.46 -17.67 -2.32
CA THR A 93 4.07 -18.28 -3.51
C THR A 93 4.72 -17.21 -4.40
N THR A 94 3.98 -16.15 -4.72
CA THR A 94 4.52 -15.06 -5.55
C THR A 94 5.66 -14.35 -4.84
N TYR A 95 5.53 -14.09 -3.54
CA TYR A 95 6.59 -13.42 -2.78
C TYR A 95 7.87 -14.24 -2.75
N ARG A 96 7.78 -15.57 -2.58
CA ARG A 96 8.94 -16.48 -2.68
C ARG A 96 9.59 -16.40 -4.05
N SER A 97 8.81 -16.53 -5.13
CA SER A 97 9.34 -16.41 -6.50
C SER A 97 10.01 -15.05 -6.74
N THR A 98 9.45 -14.00 -6.17
CA THR A 98 10.00 -12.64 -6.26
C THR A 98 11.31 -12.51 -5.49
N GLN A 99 11.41 -13.08 -4.28
CA GLN A 99 12.69 -13.12 -3.55
C GLN A 99 13.75 -13.90 -4.32
N GLU A 100 13.42 -15.07 -4.85
CA GLU A 100 14.34 -15.88 -5.67
C GLU A 100 14.83 -15.11 -6.90
N PHE A 101 13.95 -14.36 -7.56
CA PHE A 101 14.32 -13.51 -8.70
C PHE A 101 15.23 -12.35 -8.29
N ILE A 102 15.02 -11.76 -7.11
CA ILE A 102 15.88 -10.70 -6.56
C ILE A 102 17.26 -11.24 -6.18
N GLU A 103 17.32 -12.41 -5.54
CA GLU A 103 18.57 -13.05 -5.10
C GLU A 103 19.38 -13.60 -6.27
N LYS A 104 18.70 -14.13 -7.30
CA LYS A 104 19.33 -14.75 -8.48
C LYS A 104 18.75 -14.12 -9.77
N PRO A 105 19.07 -12.84 -10.05
CA PRO A 105 18.56 -12.18 -11.23
C PRO A 105 19.09 -12.84 -12.50
N PRO A 106 18.27 -13.00 -13.55
CA PRO A 106 18.69 -13.66 -14.78
C PRO A 106 19.68 -12.78 -15.58
N GLY A 107 20.66 -13.44 -16.21
CA GLY A 107 21.57 -12.81 -17.15
C GLY A 107 22.41 -11.69 -16.53
N LYS A 108 22.34 -10.49 -17.13
CA LYS A 108 23.07 -9.29 -16.68
C LYS A 108 22.19 -8.31 -15.89
N LEU A 109 20.99 -8.73 -15.47
CA LEU A 109 20.06 -7.87 -14.75
C LEU A 109 20.64 -7.52 -13.37
N ARG A 110 20.69 -6.22 -13.07
CA ARG A 110 21.15 -5.71 -11.77
C ARG A 110 19.94 -5.36 -10.92
N ILE A 111 19.77 -6.03 -9.78
CA ILE A 111 18.72 -5.69 -8.82
C ILE A 111 19.38 -5.20 -7.54
N LEU A 112 18.93 -4.05 -7.05
CA LEU A 112 19.44 -3.38 -5.87
C LEU A 112 18.30 -3.07 -4.92
N GLU A 113 18.47 -3.34 -3.64
CA GLU A 113 17.41 -3.14 -2.66
C GLU A 113 17.72 -1.97 -1.71
N ILE A 114 16.70 -1.16 -1.45
CA ILE A 114 16.65 -0.17 -0.39
C ILE A 114 15.56 -0.63 0.57
N TYR A 115 15.95 -0.96 1.80
CA TYR A 115 15.02 -1.46 2.82
C TYR A 115 15.41 -0.95 4.21
N PRO A 116 14.48 -0.89 5.17
CA PRO A 116 14.80 -0.57 6.55
C PRO A 116 15.42 -1.79 7.26
N GLN A 117 16.36 -1.55 8.18
CA GLN A 117 17.00 -2.62 8.97
C GLN A 117 16.05 -3.29 9.97
N LYS A 118 14.98 -2.59 10.36
CA LYS A 118 13.95 -3.04 11.29
C LYS A 118 12.58 -2.82 10.66
N PRO A 119 11.54 -3.59 11.05
CA PRO A 119 10.17 -3.30 10.64
C PRO A 119 9.78 -1.86 10.93
N LEU A 120 9.04 -1.25 10.00
CA LEU A 120 8.47 0.08 10.17
C LEU A 120 7.47 0.10 11.33
N ARG A 121 7.32 1.27 11.97
CA ARG A 121 6.38 1.44 13.09
C ARG A 121 4.96 1.70 12.61
N SER A 122 4.83 2.29 11.43
CA SER A 122 3.58 2.47 10.74
C SER A 122 3.00 1.11 10.34
N MET A 123 1.69 1.05 10.42
CA MET A 123 0.85 -0.03 9.96
C MET A 123 0.18 0.37 8.65
N ALA A 124 -0.31 -0.62 7.89
CA ALA A 124 -1.03 -0.38 6.64
C ALA A 124 -2.23 0.60 6.77
N LEU A 125 -2.85 0.68 7.95
CA LEU A 125 -4.00 1.54 8.24
C LEU A 125 -3.96 2.03 9.67
N GLY A 126 -4.48 3.23 9.92
CA GLY A 126 -4.66 3.77 11.28
C GLY A 126 -3.36 4.16 11.99
N SER A 127 -2.26 4.36 11.24
CA SER A 127 -1.00 4.84 11.81
C SER A 127 -1.15 6.25 12.35
N ARG A 128 -0.63 6.49 13.57
CA ARG A 128 -0.55 7.83 14.14
C ARG A 128 0.61 8.61 13.51
N LEU A 129 0.48 9.94 13.47
CA LEU A 129 1.48 10.84 12.89
C LEU A 129 2.92 10.59 13.38
N PRO A 130 3.19 10.34 14.68
CA PRO A 130 4.56 10.08 15.14
C PRO A 130 5.22 8.86 14.48
N ALA A 131 4.48 7.77 14.29
CA ALA A 131 4.99 6.56 13.63
C ALA A 131 5.31 6.84 12.15
N LEU A 132 4.43 7.57 11.45
CA LEU A 132 4.65 7.97 10.07
C LEU A 132 5.89 8.86 9.90
N LEU A 133 6.09 9.82 10.81
CA LEU A 133 7.24 10.72 10.78
C LEU A 133 8.55 9.98 11.07
N GLU A 134 8.55 9.00 11.97
CA GLU A 134 9.71 8.16 12.26
C GLU A 134 10.10 7.33 11.04
N ASP A 135 9.15 6.65 10.41
CA ASP A 135 9.41 5.83 9.23
C ASP A 135 9.82 6.67 8.02
N TYR A 136 9.26 7.87 7.86
CA TYR A 136 9.70 8.81 6.83
C TYR A 136 11.16 9.20 7.02
N LYS A 137 11.61 9.45 8.26
CA LYS A 137 13.02 9.72 8.56
C LYS A 137 13.89 8.51 8.24
N THR A 138 13.46 7.30 8.62
CA THR A 138 14.14 6.04 8.29
C THR A 138 14.31 5.88 6.78
N GLY A 139 13.23 6.02 6.00
CA GLY A 139 13.26 5.92 4.55
C GLY A 139 14.19 6.94 3.92
N ARG A 140 14.18 8.19 4.41
CA ARG A 140 15.13 9.22 3.97
C ARG A 140 16.59 8.85 4.27
N GLN A 141 16.87 8.23 5.41
CA GLN A 141 18.21 7.78 5.75
C GLN A 141 18.66 6.64 4.82
N CYS A 142 17.81 5.63 4.60
CA CYS A 142 18.09 4.53 3.67
C CYS A 142 18.40 5.06 2.26
N GLY A 143 17.58 5.98 1.74
CA GLY A 143 17.81 6.59 0.42
C GLY A 143 19.10 7.42 0.35
N ARG A 144 19.43 8.18 1.40
CA ARG A 144 20.71 8.94 1.47
C ARG A 144 21.91 8.02 1.49
N TYR A 145 21.85 6.94 2.27
CA TYR A 145 22.91 5.93 2.33
C TYR A 145 23.12 5.28 0.97
N PHE A 146 22.03 4.87 0.31
CA PHE A 146 22.08 4.30 -1.04
C PHE A 146 22.74 5.25 -2.04
N LEU A 147 22.31 6.52 -2.08
CA LEU A 147 22.88 7.51 -2.99
C LEU A 147 24.36 7.79 -2.71
N ALA A 148 24.79 7.75 -1.46
CA ALA A 148 26.18 7.99 -1.08
C ALA A 148 27.12 6.81 -1.42
N THR A 149 26.58 5.60 -1.49
CA THR A 149 27.31 4.35 -1.72
C THR A 149 27.13 3.85 -3.16
N VAL A 150 26.03 3.17 -3.44
CA VAL A 150 25.77 2.48 -4.71
C VAL A 150 25.28 3.44 -5.79
N GLY A 151 24.57 4.51 -5.43
CA GLY A 151 24.02 5.47 -6.40
C GLY A 151 25.08 6.14 -7.28
N LYS A 152 26.30 6.32 -6.78
CA LYS A 152 27.44 6.82 -7.57
C LYS A 152 27.89 5.84 -8.65
N LEU A 153 27.72 4.54 -8.43
CA LEU A 153 28.08 3.46 -9.36
C LEU A 153 26.98 3.19 -10.41
N LEU A 154 25.82 3.83 -10.27
CA LEU A 154 24.71 3.72 -11.22
C LEU A 154 24.69 4.83 -12.27
N ALA A 155 25.52 5.85 -12.09
CA ALA A 155 25.47 7.05 -12.90
C ALA A 155 26.82 7.24 -13.60
N ASP A 156 26.89 6.97 -14.91
CA ASP A 156 28.07 7.30 -15.74
C ASP A 156 28.32 8.82 -15.78
N ARG A 157 27.28 9.62 -15.51
CA ARG A 157 27.33 11.06 -15.25
C ARG A 157 26.55 11.35 -13.97
N PRO A 158 27.08 12.15 -13.02
CA PRO A 158 26.37 12.47 -11.78
C PRO A 158 24.98 13.07 -12.12
N PRO A 159 23.92 12.73 -11.36
CA PRO A 159 22.57 13.10 -11.73
C PRO A 159 22.44 14.63 -11.90
N LEU A 160 22.03 15.03 -13.11
CA LEU A 160 21.74 16.40 -13.49
C LEU A 160 20.64 16.94 -12.56
N LEU A 161 20.95 18.09 -11.95
CA LEU A 161 20.10 18.97 -11.15
C LEU A 161 19.18 18.23 -10.16
N ARG A 162 19.47 18.39 -8.86
CA ARG A 162 18.45 18.27 -7.84
C ARG A 162 17.22 19.04 -8.34
N HIS A 163 16.12 18.34 -8.60
CA HIS A 163 14.82 18.99 -8.47
C HIS A 163 14.78 19.44 -7.02
N ALA A 164 15.23 20.67 -6.75
CA ALA A 164 14.86 21.36 -5.54
C ALA A 164 13.34 21.19 -5.50
N PRO A 165 12.78 20.62 -4.42
CA PRO A 165 11.35 20.54 -4.34
C PRO A 165 10.87 21.97 -4.57
N ARG A 166 10.14 22.19 -5.66
CA ARG A 166 9.25 23.33 -5.73
C ARG A 166 8.22 23.04 -4.66
N ILE A 167 8.60 23.30 -3.41
CA ILE A 167 7.65 23.64 -2.38
C ILE A 167 7.10 24.94 -2.93
N ALA A 168 6.07 24.85 -3.77
CA ALA A 168 5.13 25.92 -3.89
C ALA A 168 4.68 26.12 -2.45
N VAL A 169 5.29 27.07 -1.74
CA VAL A 169 4.78 27.52 -0.46
C VAL A 169 3.38 27.98 -0.82
N PRO A 170 2.32 27.22 -0.48
CA PRO A 170 0.99 27.74 -0.73
C PRO A 170 0.95 29.07 0.03
N LYS A 171 0.45 30.14 -0.61
CA LYS A 171 0.09 31.34 0.15
C LYS A 171 -0.61 30.86 1.40
N THR A 172 -0.18 31.30 2.57
CA THR A 172 -0.76 30.90 3.85
C THR A 172 -2.26 31.10 3.77
N VAL A 173 -3.00 30.03 3.49
CA VAL A 173 -4.44 30.03 3.63
C VAL A 173 -4.63 29.86 5.12
N VAL A 174 -5.01 30.93 5.79
CA VAL A 174 -5.51 30.85 7.15
C VAL A 174 -6.83 30.10 7.05
N ILE A 175 -6.75 28.77 7.16
CA ILE A 175 -7.94 27.93 7.29
C ILE A 175 -8.39 28.12 8.74
N PRO A 176 -9.61 28.63 9.00
CA PRO A 176 -10.16 28.57 10.35
C PRO A 176 -10.19 27.10 10.79
N PRO A 177 -10.00 26.79 12.08
CA PRO A 177 -9.94 25.41 12.55
C PRO A 177 -11.17 24.65 12.07
N ALA A 178 -10.96 23.62 11.25
CA ALA A 178 -12.01 22.71 10.86
C ALA A 178 -12.41 21.88 12.09
N PRO A 179 -13.71 21.71 12.39
CA PRO A 179 -14.15 20.87 13.49
C PRO A 179 -13.65 19.45 13.27
N VAL A 180 -13.14 18.84 14.33
CA VAL A 180 -12.60 17.48 14.31
C VAL A 180 -13.75 16.52 14.03
N ALA A 181 -13.56 15.54 13.13
CA ALA A 181 -14.59 14.56 12.76
C ALA A 181 -15.11 13.66 13.92
N ASN A 182 -14.63 13.88 15.14
CA ASN A 182 -15.07 13.21 16.37
C ASN A 182 -15.79 14.15 17.36
N GLU A 183 -16.12 15.37 16.96
CA GLU A 183 -17.05 16.18 17.75
C GLU A 183 -18.47 15.64 17.57
N ILE A 184 -19.09 15.25 18.69
CA ILE A 184 -20.51 14.87 18.72
C ILE A 184 -21.32 16.11 18.30
N PRO A 185 -22.07 16.08 17.18
CA PRO A 185 -22.85 17.23 16.78
C PRO A 185 -23.95 17.48 17.80
N GLN A 186 -23.94 18.64 18.47
CA GLN A 186 -25.14 19.19 19.10
C GLN A 186 -26.04 19.78 18.01
N ALA A 187 -26.60 18.92 17.16
CA ALA A 187 -27.69 19.30 16.27
C ALA A 187 -29.00 18.73 16.84
N PRO A 188 -30.11 19.50 16.82
CA PRO A 188 -31.40 18.92 17.16
C PRO A 188 -31.71 17.81 16.16
N VAL A 189 -32.14 16.65 16.68
CA VAL A 189 -32.50 15.49 15.87
C VAL A 189 -33.64 15.88 14.95
N ILE A 190 -33.34 16.15 13.69
CA ILE A 190 -34.35 16.19 12.63
C ILE A 190 -34.60 14.74 12.26
N ALA A 191 -35.79 14.23 12.61
CA ALA A 191 -36.25 12.91 12.19
C ALA A 191 -36.49 12.91 10.68
N ALA A 192 -35.42 12.73 9.90
CA ALA A 192 -35.50 12.34 8.51
C ALA A 192 -35.58 10.82 8.46
N VAL A 193 -36.60 10.30 7.76
CA VAL A 193 -36.77 8.87 7.49
C VAL A 193 -35.52 8.36 6.78
N GLN A 194 -34.75 7.52 7.46
CA GLN A 194 -33.61 6.81 6.89
C GLN A 194 -34.13 5.87 5.81
N ALA A 195 -33.61 5.99 4.58
CA ALA A 195 -33.96 5.13 3.45
C ALA A 195 -33.27 3.75 3.48
N ASN A 196 -32.65 3.38 4.61
CA ASN A 196 -32.02 2.08 4.82
C ASN A 196 -32.52 1.45 6.12
N ASP A 197 -33.82 1.18 6.18
CA ASP A 197 -34.39 0.19 7.07
C ASP A 197 -35.37 -0.66 6.25
N ALA A 198 -34.88 -1.76 5.68
CA ALA A 198 -35.74 -2.91 5.46
C ALA A 198 -35.84 -3.60 6.82
N SER A 199 -36.90 -3.24 7.54
CA SER A 199 -37.35 -3.86 8.78
C SER A 199 -37.40 -5.38 8.62
N PHE A 200 -36.52 -6.08 9.36
CA PHE A 200 -36.80 -7.46 9.72
C PHE A 200 -37.78 -7.42 10.90
N GLU A 201 -39.07 -7.52 10.60
CA GLU A 201 -40.08 -7.79 11.60
C GLU A 201 -39.98 -9.26 12.00
N ASN A 202 -39.68 -9.50 13.28
CA ASN A 202 -39.78 -10.80 13.92
C ASN A 202 -41.25 -11.08 14.26
N GLU A 203 -42.09 -11.35 13.27
CA GLU A 203 -43.36 -12.06 13.45
C GLU A 203 -43.69 -12.83 12.18
N ASP A 204 -43.06 -14.00 12.03
CA ASP A 204 -43.71 -15.19 11.46
C ASP A 204 -43.06 -16.40 12.13
N LEU A 205 -43.75 -16.86 13.18
CA LEU A 205 -43.45 -18.05 13.97
C LEU A 205 -43.92 -19.30 13.22
N ALA A 206 -43.06 -20.32 13.10
CA ALA A 206 -43.41 -21.76 13.16
C ALA A 206 -42.14 -22.63 13.17
#